data_AF-A0A7J9JMM3-F1
#
_entry.id   AF-A0A7J9JMM3-F1
#
_cell.length_a   1.000
_cell.length_b   1.000
_cell.length_c   1.000
_cell.angle_alpha   90.00
_cell.angle_beta   90.00
_cell.angle_gamma   90.00
#
_symmetry.space_group_name_H-M   'P 1'
#
loop_
_entity.id
_entity.type
_entity.pdbx_description
1 polymer ?
#
loop_
_entity_poly.entity_id
_entity_poly.type
_entity_poly.pdbx_seq_one_letter_code
_entity_poly.pdbx_strand_id
1 'polypeptide(L)' 'MKMGGSETDATCPSCSHGRALFSQVQIRSADEPATTFYQCLKCEKMWRED' A
#
# COMPACT_ATOMS: atom_id res chain seq x y z
N MET A 1 19.69 10.81 2.31
CA MET A 1 18.68 10.18 1.43
C MET A 1 17.35 10.08 2.19
N LYS A 2 16.25 10.63 1.68
CA LYS A 2 14.92 10.39 2.27
C LYS A 2 14.48 8.98 1.86
N MET A 3 14.41 8.07 2.83
CA MET A 3 13.78 6.75 2.69
C MET A 3 12.26 7.00 2.55
N GLY A 4 11.80 7.13 1.32
CA GLY A 4 10.42 7.47 0.98
C GLY A 4 9.56 6.21 0.83
N GLY A 5 8.69 5.96 1.80
CA GLY A 5 7.44 5.26 1.49
C GLY A 5 6.64 6.12 0.52
N SER A 6 6.04 5.51 -0.50
CA SER A 6 5.25 6.25 -1.49
C SER A 6 3.85 6.50 -0.92
N GLU A 7 3.49 7.74 -0.65
CA GLU A 7 2.10 8.08 -0.34
C GLU A 7 1.28 8.02 -1.63
N THR A 8 0.10 7.43 -1.59
CA THR A 8 -0.80 7.24 -2.72
C THR A 8 -2.22 7.62 -2.36
N ASP A 9 -3.00 8.00 -3.37
CA ASP A 9 -4.43 8.30 -3.23
C ASP A 9 -5.23 6.98 -3.28
N ALA A 10 -5.23 6.24 -2.19
CA ALA A 10 -6.04 5.03 -2.03
C ALA A 10 -7.10 5.23 -0.95
N THR A 11 -8.35 4.93 -1.32
CA THR A 11 -9.50 5.07 -0.43
C THR A 11 -9.56 3.89 0.54
N CYS A 12 -9.39 4.17 1.84
CA CYS A 12 -9.48 3.13 2.85
C CYS A 12 -10.90 2.57 2.97
N PRO A 13 -11.12 1.25 2.86
CA PRO A 13 -12.45 0.65 2.98
C PRO A 13 -13.04 0.73 4.39
N SER A 14 -12.23 1.04 5.40
CA SER A 14 -12.69 1.12 6.80
C SER A 14 -13.10 2.52 7.25
N CYS A 15 -12.49 3.57 6.70
CA CYS A 15 -12.67 4.94 7.17
C CYS A 15 -12.87 5.97 6.05
N SER A 16 -12.91 5.51 4.79
CA SER A 16 -13.07 6.33 3.58
C SER A 16 -12.06 7.46 3.46
N HIS A 17 -10.85 7.26 3.99
CA HIS A 17 -9.76 8.22 3.86
C HIS A 17 -9.09 8.08 2.50
N GLY A 18 -8.86 9.18 1.80
CA GLY A 18 -8.29 9.18 0.45
C GLY A 18 -6.78 9.02 0.36
N ARG A 19 -6.04 8.91 1.49
CA ARG A 19 -4.59 8.65 1.45
C ARG A 19 -4.18 7.36 2.17
N ALA A 20 -3.25 6.65 1.54
CA ALA A 20 -2.58 5.49 2.09
C ALA A 20 -1.09 5.50 1.73
N LEU A 21 -0.30 4.69 2.43
CA LEU A 21 1.04 4.34 2.05
C LEU A 21 0.99 3.16 1.10
N PHE A 22 1.67 3.29 -0.03
CA PHE A 22 1.90 2.26 -1.02
C PHE A 22 3.24 1.58 -0.74
N SER A 23 3.25 0.26 -0.77
CA SER A 23 4.46 -0.55 -0.64
C SER A 23 4.33 -1.80 -1.48
N GLN A 24 5.22 -1.96 -2.45
CA GLN A 24 5.26 -3.15 -3.28
C GLN A 24 6.32 -4.10 -2.73
N VAL A 25 5.90 -5.32 -2.38
CA VAL A 25 6.81 -6.35 -1.89
C VAL A 25 6.83 -7.47 -2.91
N GLN A 26 8.03 -7.77 -3.42
CA GLN A 26 8.27 -8.93 -4.26
C GLN A 26 8.46 -10.15 -3.35
N ILE A 27 7.37 -10.86 -3.08
CA ILE A 27 7.38 -12.08 -2.24
C ILE A 27 7.55 -13.38 -3.03
N ARG A 28 7.56 -13.35 -4.37
CA ARG A 28 7.61 -14.53 -5.26
C ARG A 28 8.62 -14.33 -6.40
N SER A 29 8.95 -15.42 -7.09
CA SER A 29 9.84 -15.43 -8.28
C SER A 29 9.44 -14.34 -9.27
N ALA A 30 10.39 -13.91 -10.11
CA ALA A 30 10.21 -12.84 -11.11
C ALA A 30 9.05 -13.05 -12.12
N ASP A 31 8.38 -14.21 -12.08
CA ASP A 31 7.23 -14.59 -12.91
C ASP A 31 5.86 -14.24 -12.31
N GLU A 32 5.76 -13.82 -11.04
CA GLU A 32 4.50 -13.34 -10.43
C GLU A 32 4.52 -11.81 -10.24
N PRO A 33 3.37 -11.12 -10.41
CA PRO A 33 3.30 -9.68 -10.20
C PRO A 33 3.65 -9.32 -8.75
N ALA A 34 4.35 -8.21 -8.57
CA ALA A 34 4.70 -7.71 -7.23
C ALA A 34 3.42 -7.45 -6.41
N THR A 35 3.36 -7.96 -5.18
CA THR A 35 2.19 -7.75 -4.33
C THR A 35 2.18 -6.32 -3.82
N THR A 36 1.10 -5.60 -4.10
CA THR A 36 0.92 -4.22 -3.65
C THR A 36 0.18 -4.19 -2.32
N PHE A 37 0.81 -3.56 -1.34
CA PHE A 37 0.25 -3.31 -0.02
C PHE A 37 -0.09 -1.83 0.13
N TYR A 38 -1.27 -1.59 0.68
CA TYR A 38 -1.75 -0.26 1.05
C TYR A 38 -1.97 -0.19 2.55
N GLN A 39 -1.47 0.87 3.18
CA GLN A 39 -1.70 1.13 4.59
C GLN A 39 -2.32 2.51 4.78
N CYS A 40 -3.53 2.58 5.33
CA CYS A 40 -4.19 3.87 5.59
C CYS A 40 -3.37 4.70 6.59
N LEU A 41 -3.10 5.95 6.23
CA LEU A 41 -2.41 6.90 7.12
C LEU A 41 -3.27 7.37 8.30
N LYS A 42 -4.59 7.19 8.24
CA LYS A 42 -5.54 7.69 9.25
C LYS A 42 -5.89 6.64 10.31
N CYS A 43 -6.12 5.41 9.89
CA CYS A 43 -6.58 4.32 10.77
C CYS A 43 -5.61 3.14 10.81
N GLU A 44 -4.47 3.24 10.12
CA GLU A 44 -3.42 2.23 10.08
C GLU A 44 -3.88 0.86 9.54
N LYS A 45 -5.08 0.82 8.95
CA LYS A 45 -5.62 -0.36 8.27
C LYS A 45 -4.73 -0.72 7.09
N MET A 46 -4.26 -1.96 7.05
CA MET A 46 -3.53 -2.51 5.93
C MET A 46 -4.45 -3.37 5.07
N TRP A 47 -4.37 -3.23 3.75
CA TRP A 47 -5.02 -4.11 2.77
C TRP A 47 -4.09 -4.36 1.59
N ARG A 48 -4.41 -5.38 0.81
CA ARG A 48 -3.66 -5.80 -0.36
C ARG A 48 -4.51 -5.52 -1.59
N GLU A 49 -3.91 -5.00 -2.64
CA GLU A 49 -4.53 -4.95 -3.97
C GLU A 49 -3.80 -5.99 -4.80
N ASP A 50 -4.59 -6.93 -5.33
CA ASP A 50 -4.17 -7.99 -6.24
C ASP A 50 -4.26 -7.48 -7.68
#